data_AF-Q16VJ6-F1
#
_entry.id   AF-Q16VJ6-F1
#
_cell.length_a   1.000
_cell.length_b   1.000
_cell.length_c   1.000
_cell.angle_alpha   90.00
_cell.angle_beta   90.00
_cell.angle_gamma   90.00
#
_symmetry.space_group_name_H-M   'P 1'
#
loop_
_entity.id
_entity.type
_entity.pdbx_description
1 polymer ?
#
loop_
_entity_poly.entity_id
_entity_poly.type
_entity_poly.pdbx_seq_one_letter_code
_entity_poly.pdbx_strand_id
1 'polypeptide(L)'
;MRRTEADVEHENKWNKYFAKPNNRRVNYKKLSIASPFRCPWTQLISEWGGPEEGNFHVLRDQETLSKIHHALNRKFNLKSAQMTPSSLIPVYLTMKTRGNPGDIALICLPLRSDFRENKQKRQHTDFSPVHTEPLRKDPEQKERILLRKQHLRLLKRLRNRRIRQKKARQRKNPGTLIRIAKPQNEKLIRDQLAKMRELWLPAKPESIRNQCSRECFGYVTQCNFSLSEAKVTALGYVTTKGLEKLYKTCTKGTFKVLVRGTKSRCYRFATIKIRTD
;
A
#
# COMPACT_ATOMS: atom_id res chain seq x y z
N MET A 1 -2.83 -2.08 25.65
CA MET A 1 -3.36 -1.38 24.46
C MET A 1 -4.32 -2.30 23.72
N ARG A 2 -5.58 -1.88 23.52
CA ARG A 2 -6.53 -2.62 22.67
C ARG A 2 -6.03 -2.53 21.22
N ARG A 3 -5.86 -3.67 20.53
CA ARG A 3 -5.54 -3.68 19.09
C ARG A 3 -6.74 -3.13 18.33
N THR A 4 -6.51 -2.23 17.39
CA THR A 4 -7.59 -1.74 16.52
C THR A 4 -7.93 -2.79 15.47
N GLU A 5 -9.12 -2.72 14.87
CA GLU A 5 -9.51 -3.59 13.76
C GLU A 5 -8.50 -3.52 12.59
N ALA A 6 -8.02 -2.30 12.29
CA ALA A 6 -7.02 -2.07 11.26
C ALA A 6 -5.68 -2.78 11.57
N ASP A 7 -5.26 -2.84 12.85
CA ASP A 7 -4.04 -3.55 13.25
C ASP A 7 -4.20 -5.06 13.07
N VAL A 8 -5.36 -5.61 13.42
CA VAL A 8 -5.68 -7.03 13.25
C VAL A 8 -5.72 -7.41 11.77
N GLU A 9 -6.39 -6.61 10.94
CA GLU A 9 -6.46 -6.86 9.49
C GLU A 9 -5.06 -6.75 8.85
N HIS A 10 -4.28 -5.76 9.25
CA HIS A 10 -2.88 -5.62 8.83
C HIS A 10 -2.06 -6.86 9.20
N GLU A 11 -2.12 -7.32 10.45
CA GLU A 11 -1.40 -8.50 10.93
C GLU A 11 -1.81 -9.77 10.15
N ASN A 12 -3.10 -9.93 9.87
CA ASN A 12 -3.64 -11.04 9.08
C ASN A 12 -3.10 -11.02 7.64
N LYS A 13 -3.18 -9.87 6.95
CA LYS A 13 -2.66 -9.69 5.58
C LYS A 13 -1.14 -9.90 5.54
N TRP A 14 -0.43 -9.38 6.53
CA TRP A 14 1.02 -9.50 6.69
C TRP A 14 1.44 -10.97 6.86
N ASN A 15 0.83 -11.69 7.80
CA ASN A 15 1.12 -13.11 8.03
C ASN A 15 0.79 -13.96 6.80
N LYS A 16 -0.35 -13.72 6.15
CA LYS A 16 -0.74 -14.40 4.90
C LYS A 16 0.24 -14.15 3.76
N TYR A 17 0.81 -12.95 3.65
CA TYR A 17 1.81 -12.65 2.64
C TYR A 17 3.13 -13.40 2.88
N PHE A 18 3.64 -13.38 4.12
CA PHE A 18 4.90 -14.05 4.46
C PHE A 18 4.79 -15.57 4.58
N ALA A 19 3.58 -16.13 4.73
CA ALA A 19 3.34 -17.58 4.64
C ALA A 19 3.57 -18.13 3.22
N LYS A 20 3.34 -17.33 2.17
CA LYS A 20 3.58 -17.75 0.77
C LYS A 20 5.07 -17.94 0.50
N PRO A 21 5.49 -18.84 -0.40
CA PRO A 21 6.88 -18.90 -0.85
C PRO A 21 7.26 -17.68 -1.73
N ASN A 22 8.54 -17.33 -1.79
CA ASN A 22 9.02 -16.11 -2.45
C ASN A 22 8.51 -15.92 -3.89
N ASN A 23 8.47 -16.97 -4.71
CA ASN A 23 8.03 -16.91 -6.12
C ASN A 23 6.50 -16.75 -6.28
N ARG A 24 5.73 -16.89 -5.19
CA ARG A 24 4.28 -16.67 -5.17
C ARG A 24 3.90 -15.36 -4.48
N ARG A 25 4.89 -14.58 -3.99
CA ARG A 25 4.68 -13.27 -3.41
C ARG A 25 4.79 -12.19 -4.49
N VAL A 26 3.91 -11.20 -4.38
CA VAL A 26 4.02 -9.97 -5.17
C VAL A 26 5.23 -9.19 -4.67
N ASN A 27 6.11 -8.77 -5.56
CA ASN A 27 7.22 -7.91 -5.20
C ASN A 27 6.79 -6.43 -5.24
N TYR A 28 6.36 -5.92 -4.09
CA TYR A 28 5.86 -4.55 -3.95
C TYR A 28 6.94 -3.47 -4.18
N LYS A 29 8.21 -3.77 -3.90
CA LYS A 29 9.35 -2.88 -4.20
C LYS A 29 9.42 -2.60 -5.70
N LYS A 30 9.31 -3.64 -6.53
CA LYS A 30 9.28 -3.50 -8.01
C LYS A 30 8.04 -2.76 -8.52
N LEU A 31 6.92 -2.85 -7.80
CA LEU A 31 5.67 -2.17 -8.15
C LEU A 31 5.56 -0.76 -7.58
N SER A 32 6.59 -0.25 -6.91
CA SER A 32 6.57 1.09 -6.30
C SER A 32 5.45 1.23 -5.25
N ILE A 33 5.21 0.19 -4.45
CA ILE A 33 4.19 0.15 -3.38
C ILE A 33 4.90 0.06 -2.02
N ALA A 34 4.74 1.10 -1.22
CA ALA A 34 5.37 1.23 0.08
C ALA A 34 4.60 0.50 1.20
N SER A 35 3.26 0.61 1.20
CA SER A 35 2.40 0.02 2.24
C SER A 35 1.23 -0.76 1.62
N PRO A 36 1.40 -2.05 1.32
CA PRO A 36 0.39 -2.85 0.62
C PRO A 36 -0.75 -3.38 1.51
N PHE A 37 -0.61 -3.31 2.84
CA PHE A 37 -1.52 -3.98 3.80
C PHE A 37 -2.17 -3.05 4.81
N ARG A 38 -1.86 -1.75 4.75
CA ARG A 38 -2.50 -0.70 5.55
C ARG A 38 -2.36 0.64 4.84
N CYS A 39 -3.23 1.58 5.15
CA CYS A 39 -3.10 2.96 4.71
C CYS A 39 -2.22 3.73 5.73
N PRO A 40 -1.03 4.21 5.35
CA PRO A 40 -0.09 4.87 6.27
C PRO A 40 -0.45 6.36 6.44
N TRP A 41 -1.61 6.65 7.03
CA TRP A 41 -2.18 7.99 7.14
C TRP A 41 -1.25 8.99 7.84
N THR A 42 -0.70 8.62 8.99
CA THR A 42 0.24 9.44 9.77
C THR A 42 1.40 9.95 8.92
N GLN A 43 2.08 9.03 8.23
CA GLN A 43 3.21 9.38 7.37
C GLN A 43 2.76 10.17 6.15
N LEU A 44 1.65 9.81 5.52
CA LEU A 44 1.11 10.56 4.38
C LEU A 44 0.84 12.03 4.74
N ILE A 45 0.18 12.28 5.88
CA ILE A 45 -0.17 13.63 6.32
C ILE A 45 1.08 14.44 6.65
N SER A 46 2.04 13.84 7.36
CA SER A 46 3.34 14.45 7.63
C SER A 46 4.07 14.82 6.33
N GLU A 47 4.11 13.93 5.32
CA GLU A 47 4.74 14.23 4.01
C GLU A 47 3.98 15.28 3.16
N TRP A 48 2.73 15.55 3.50
CA TRP A 48 1.94 16.67 2.98
C TRP A 48 2.05 17.92 3.88
N GLY A 49 2.93 17.93 4.88
CA GLY A 49 3.21 19.04 5.78
C GLY A 49 2.12 19.27 6.83
N GLY A 50 1.46 18.20 7.27
CA GLY A 50 0.74 18.17 8.54
C GLY A 50 1.68 17.89 9.72
N PRO A 51 1.16 17.81 10.96
CA PRO A 51 1.96 17.58 12.16
C PRO A 51 2.64 16.21 12.14
N GLU A 52 3.85 16.13 12.67
CA GLU A 52 4.65 14.89 12.68
C GLU A 52 4.16 13.86 13.72
N GLU A 53 3.50 14.31 14.80
CA GLU A 53 3.11 13.50 15.96
C GLU A 53 1.95 12.52 15.72
N GLY A 54 1.52 12.32 14.47
CA GLY A 54 0.49 11.34 14.13
C GLY A 54 -0.93 11.71 14.55
N ASN A 55 -1.14 12.92 15.06
CA ASN A 55 -2.45 13.47 15.33
C ASN A 55 -3.09 13.97 14.04
N PHE A 56 -3.88 13.11 13.41
CA PHE A 56 -4.81 13.47 12.35
C PHE A 56 -6.25 13.26 12.80
N HIS A 57 -7.17 13.95 12.15
CA HIS A 57 -8.60 13.74 12.36
C HIS A 57 -9.31 13.60 11.02
N VAL A 58 -10.47 12.95 11.03
CA VAL A 58 -11.33 12.87 9.86
C VAL A 58 -12.27 14.08 9.87
N LEU A 59 -12.31 14.81 8.76
CA LEU A 59 -13.24 15.92 8.58
C LEU A 59 -14.66 15.37 8.47
N ARG A 60 -15.51 15.73 9.45
CA ARG A 60 -16.91 15.34 9.54
C ARG A 60 -17.88 16.52 9.63
N ASP A 61 -17.36 17.73 9.79
CA ASP A 61 -18.16 18.93 9.82
C ASP A 61 -18.91 19.11 8.50
N GLN A 62 -20.25 19.12 8.57
CA GLN A 62 -21.10 19.10 7.38
C GLN A 62 -21.05 20.41 6.60
N GLU A 63 -20.88 21.55 7.28
CA GLU A 63 -20.75 22.83 6.62
C GLU A 63 -19.47 22.88 5.77
N THR A 64 -18.35 22.45 6.34
CA THR A 64 -17.08 22.35 5.63
C THR A 64 -17.15 21.35 4.49
N LEU A 65 -17.70 20.15 4.72
CA LEU A 65 -17.88 19.15 3.65
C LEU A 65 -18.76 19.67 2.51
N SER A 66 -19.82 20.43 2.83
CA SER A 66 -20.68 21.09 1.84
C SER A 66 -19.93 22.16 1.04
N LYS A 67 -19.12 23.01 1.70
CA LYS A 67 -18.24 23.97 1.02
C LYS A 67 -17.29 23.28 0.05
N ILE A 68 -16.68 22.16 0.45
CA ILE A 68 -15.77 21.40 -0.43
C ILE A 68 -16.56 20.71 -1.56
N HIS A 69 -17.74 20.16 -1.30
CA HIS A 69 -18.63 19.59 -2.32
C HIS A 69 -18.98 20.64 -3.38
N HIS A 70 -19.40 21.84 -2.96
CA HIS A 70 -19.68 22.95 -3.87
C HIS A 70 -18.43 23.42 -4.63
N ALA A 71 -17.26 23.44 -3.98
CA ALA A 71 -16.00 23.76 -4.65
C ALA A 71 -15.66 22.73 -5.74
N LEU A 72 -15.83 21.43 -5.48
CA LEU A 72 -15.66 20.38 -6.49
C LEU A 72 -16.69 20.48 -7.63
N ASN A 73 -17.81 21.14 -7.41
CA ASN A 73 -18.79 21.48 -8.45
C ASN A 73 -18.55 22.87 -9.09
N ARG A 74 -17.41 23.52 -8.78
CA ARG A 74 -17.04 24.87 -9.27
C ARG A 74 -18.00 25.99 -8.85
N LYS A 75 -18.83 25.75 -7.82
CA LYS A 75 -19.79 26.72 -7.29
C LYS A 75 -19.23 27.54 -6.13
N PHE A 76 -18.04 27.19 -5.64
CA PHE A 76 -17.44 27.80 -4.45
C PHE A 76 -15.91 27.79 -4.53
N ASN A 77 -15.25 28.70 -3.83
CA ASN A 77 -13.79 28.69 -3.72
C ASN A 77 -13.35 27.69 -2.65
N LEU A 78 -12.47 26.76 -3.01
CA LEU A 78 -11.97 25.76 -2.06
C LEU A 78 -11.28 26.38 -0.84
N LYS A 79 -10.59 27.51 -0.99
CA LYS A 79 -9.89 28.18 0.12
C LYS A 79 -10.84 28.62 1.23
N SER A 80 -12.08 28.93 0.89
CA SER A 80 -13.11 29.37 1.84
C SER A 80 -13.62 28.25 2.74
N ALA A 81 -13.28 26.98 2.44
CA ALA A 81 -13.58 25.86 3.33
C ALA A 81 -12.69 25.84 4.59
N GLN A 82 -11.62 26.65 4.68
CA GLN A 82 -10.77 26.79 5.88
C GLN A 82 -10.32 25.46 6.49
N MET A 83 -9.93 24.52 5.62
CA MET A 83 -9.61 23.16 6.04
C MET A 83 -8.29 23.11 6.78
N THR A 84 -8.21 22.30 7.84
CA THR A 84 -6.96 22.15 8.57
C THR A 84 -5.99 21.19 7.83
N PRO A 85 -4.66 21.43 7.90
CA PRO A 85 -3.68 20.54 7.27
C PRO A 85 -3.64 19.11 7.80
N SER A 86 -4.11 18.87 9.03
CA SER A 86 -4.14 17.55 9.68
C SER A 86 -5.44 16.76 9.42
N SER A 87 -6.35 17.31 8.61
CA SER A 87 -7.61 16.64 8.26
C SER A 87 -7.45 15.62 7.14
N LEU A 88 -8.12 14.48 7.30
CA LEU A 88 -8.46 13.55 6.23
C LEU A 88 -9.89 13.80 5.76
N ILE A 89 -10.06 13.92 4.46
CA ILE A 89 -11.36 14.22 3.85
C ILE A 89 -11.93 12.92 3.31
N PRO A 90 -13.14 12.52 3.73
CA PRO A 90 -13.82 11.36 3.15
C PRO A 90 -14.19 11.66 1.69
N VAL A 91 -13.89 10.72 0.81
CA VAL A 91 -14.19 10.84 -0.62
C VAL A 91 -14.86 9.59 -1.15
N TYR A 92 -15.77 9.81 -2.10
CA TYR A 92 -16.39 8.79 -2.91
C TYR A 92 -15.83 8.85 -4.33
N LEU A 93 -15.32 7.71 -4.80
CA LEU A 93 -14.71 7.57 -6.11
C LEU A 93 -15.55 6.67 -7.00
N THR A 94 -15.73 7.07 -8.26
CA THR A 94 -16.33 6.23 -9.30
C THR A 94 -15.36 6.05 -10.45
N MET A 95 -14.94 4.81 -10.71
CA MET A 95 -14.02 4.48 -11.80
C MET A 95 -14.63 4.83 -13.17
N LYS A 96 -13.82 5.37 -14.09
CA LYS A 96 -14.26 5.77 -15.44
C LYS A 96 -13.98 4.73 -16.52
N THR A 97 -13.10 3.79 -16.25
CA THR A 97 -12.77 2.69 -17.16
C THR A 97 -12.80 1.38 -16.40
N ARG A 98 -12.78 0.26 -17.13
CA ARG A 98 -12.78 -1.09 -16.55
C ARG A 98 -11.60 -1.28 -15.59
N GLY A 99 -11.81 -2.05 -14.53
CA GLY A 99 -10.76 -2.45 -13.58
C GLY A 99 -11.15 -2.16 -12.15
N ASN A 100 -10.83 -3.10 -11.26
CA ASN A 100 -11.01 -2.96 -9.83
C ASN A 100 -9.63 -2.78 -9.16
N PRO A 101 -9.30 -1.58 -8.63
CA PRO A 101 -8.03 -1.34 -7.96
C PRO A 101 -7.92 -2.05 -6.60
N GLY A 102 -9.05 -2.45 -6.00
CA GLY A 102 -9.13 -3.11 -4.70
C GLY A 102 -8.88 -2.17 -3.53
N ASP A 103 -8.98 -2.71 -2.33
CA ASP A 103 -8.72 -1.97 -1.09
C ASP A 103 -7.25 -1.58 -0.97
N ILE A 104 -6.98 -0.52 -0.21
CA ILE A 104 -5.63 0.02 0.03
C ILE A 104 -5.00 0.54 -1.28
N ALA A 105 -5.81 0.76 -2.32
CA ALA A 105 -5.35 1.37 -3.56
C ALA A 105 -4.91 2.82 -3.33
N LEU A 106 -3.92 3.25 -4.11
CA LEU A 106 -3.41 4.62 -4.06
C LEU A 106 -4.36 5.56 -4.80
N ILE A 107 -4.61 6.72 -4.20
CA ILE A 107 -5.22 7.87 -4.85
C ILE A 107 -4.11 8.87 -5.17
N CYS A 108 -3.87 9.10 -6.46
CA CYS A 108 -2.75 9.86 -6.96
C CYS A 108 -3.20 11.10 -7.75
N LEU A 109 -2.40 12.16 -7.67
CA LEU A 109 -2.60 13.37 -8.45
C LEU A 109 -2.34 13.08 -9.93
N PRO A 110 -3.24 13.49 -10.83
CA PRO A 110 -2.99 13.41 -12.26
C PRO A 110 -2.01 14.50 -12.72
N LEU A 111 -1.27 14.23 -13.77
CA LEU A 111 -0.51 15.24 -14.52
C LEU A 111 -1.33 15.76 -15.71
N ARG A 112 -0.94 16.91 -16.25
CA ARG A 112 -1.55 17.47 -17.47
C ARG A 112 -1.44 16.51 -18.67
N SER A 113 -0.35 15.75 -18.75
CA SER A 113 -0.16 14.70 -19.77
C SER A 113 -1.21 13.60 -19.67
N ASP A 114 -1.57 13.17 -18.45
CA ASP A 114 -2.56 12.10 -18.24
C ASP A 114 -3.95 12.49 -18.78
N PHE A 115 -4.32 13.77 -18.65
CA PHE A 115 -5.58 14.27 -19.23
C PHE A 115 -5.56 14.28 -20.75
N ARG A 116 -4.44 14.67 -21.37
CA ARG A 116 -4.28 14.64 -22.84
C ARG A 116 -4.34 13.22 -23.36
N GLU A 117 -3.61 12.31 -22.72
CA GLU A 117 -3.59 10.88 -23.03
C GLU A 117 -5.00 10.28 -22.97
N ASN A 118 -5.73 10.52 -21.88
CA ASN A 118 -7.09 10.02 -21.75
C ASN A 118 -8.07 10.66 -22.75
N LYS A 119 -7.82 11.90 -23.22
CA LYS A 119 -8.63 12.49 -24.29
C LYS A 119 -8.42 11.73 -25.61
N GLN A 120 -7.16 11.49 -25.97
CA GLN A 120 -6.79 10.73 -27.17
C GLN A 120 -7.34 9.30 -27.12
N LYS A 121 -7.14 8.59 -26.01
CA LYS A 121 -7.68 7.23 -25.84
C LYS A 121 -9.19 7.15 -26.01
N ARG A 122 -9.93 8.11 -25.45
CA ARG A 122 -11.40 8.17 -25.62
C ARG A 122 -11.83 8.41 -27.06
N GLN A 123 -11.09 9.23 -27.81
CA GLN A 123 -11.36 9.45 -29.24
C GLN A 123 -11.20 8.15 -30.04
N HIS A 124 -10.26 7.30 -29.63
CA HIS A 124 -10.02 5.99 -30.23
C HIS A 124 -10.74 4.83 -29.52
N THR A 125 -11.69 5.10 -28.60
CA THR A 125 -12.37 4.07 -27.80
C THR A 125 -11.44 3.09 -27.05
N ASP A 126 -10.23 3.52 -26.73
CA ASP A 126 -9.26 2.75 -25.96
C ASP A 126 -9.53 2.87 -24.45
N PHE A 127 -9.77 1.73 -23.80
CA PHE A 127 -10.03 1.61 -22.36
C PHE A 127 -8.82 1.10 -21.57
N SER A 128 -7.65 1.07 -22.19
CA SER A 128 -6.38 0.75 -21.55
C SER A 128 -6.04 1.75 -20.43
N PRO A 129 -5.13 1.40 -19.50
CA PRO A 129 -4.68 2.32 -18.45
C PRO A 129 -4.14 3.62 -19.03
N VAL A 130 -4.40 4.74 -18.37
CA VAL A 130 -3.93 6.06 -18.84
C VAL A 130 -2.42 6.17 -18.71
N HIS A 131 -1.89 5.66 -17.61
CA HIS A 131 -0.47 5.58 -17.37
C HIS A 131 -0.16 4.21 -16.77
N THR A 132 1.02 3.68 -17.09
CA THR A 132 1.50 2.43 -16.51
C THR A 132 2.79 2.70 -15.77
N GLU A 133 2.81 2.41 -14.48
CA GLU A 133 4.00 2.57 -13.64
C GLU A 133 5.17 1.73 -14.20
N PRO A 134 6.36 2.33 -14.36
CA PRO A 134 7.56 1.57 -14.71
C PRO A 134 7.95 0.62 -13.57
N LEU A 135 8.53 -0.52 -13.90
CA LEU A 135 9.07 -1.43 -12.88
C LEU A 135 10.31 -0.83 -12.24
N ARG A 136 10.35 -0.76 -10.91
CA ARG A 136 11.54 -0.36 -10.16
C ARG A 136 12.50 -1.54 -9.98
N LYS A 137 13.78 -1.21 -9.84
CA LYS A 137 14.79 -2.16 -9.35
C LYS A 137 14.54 -2.40 -7.87
N ASP A 138 14.86 -3.61 -7.42
CA ASP A 138 14.74 -4.01 -6.02
C ASP A 138 16.15 -4.04 -5.40
N PRO A 139 16.55 -2.97 -4.69
CA PRO A 139 17.92 -2.85 -4.16
C PRO A 139 18.24 -3.96 -3.15
N GLU A 140 17.26 -4.36 -2.33
CA GLU A 140 17.42 -5.39 -1.31
C GLU A 140 17.42 -6.83 -1.87
N GLN A 141 17.18 -7.01 -3.18
CA GLN A 141 17.09 -8.34 -3.79
C GLN A 141 18.37 -9.16 -3.59
N LYS A 142 19.54 -8.55 -3.82
CA LYS A 142 20.85 -9.23 -3.69
C LYS A 142 21.10 -9.66 -2.25
N GLU A 143 20.83 -8.77 -1.29
CA GLU A 143 21.02 -9.05 0.14
C GLU A 143 20.12 -10.20 0.60
N ARG A 144 18.83 -10.21 0.21
CA ARG A 144 17.90 -11.30 0.56
C ARG A 144 18.35 -12.66 0.04
N ILE A 145 18.89 -12.71 -1.18
CA ILE A 145 19.42 -13.95 -1.76
C ILE A 145 20.62 -14.44 -0.95
N LEU A 146 21.55 -13.53 -0.62
CA LEU A 146 22.74 -13.84 0.16
C LEU A 146 22.39 -14.35 1.57
N LEU A 147 21.55 -13.61 2.30
CA LEU A 147 21.12 -13.97 3.66
C LEU A 147 20.40 -15.32 3.68
N ARG A 148 19.53 -15.59 2.71
CA ARG A 148 18.86 -16.89 2.61
C ARG A 148 19.87 -18.01 2.38
N LYS A 149 20.84 -17.82 1.48
CA LYS A 149 21.89 -18.81 1.20
C LYS A 149 22.74 -19.09 2.43
N GLN A 150 23.14 -18.04 3.16
CA GLN A 150 23.91 -18.16 4.40
C GLN A 150 23.10 -18.88 5.49
N HIS A 151 21.84 -18.52 5.67
CA HIS A 151 20.96 -19.14 6.66
C HIS A 151 20.75 -20.63 6.39
N LEU A 152 20.48 -21.02 5.14
CA LEU A 152 20.34 -22.44 4.77
C LEU A 152 21.63 -23.24 5.02
N ARG A 153 22.79 -22.65 4.72
CA ARG A 153 24.10 -23.27 5.02
C ARG A 153 24.29 -23.46 6.52
N LEU A 154 23.93 -22.47 7.33
CA LEU A 154 24.00 -22.53 8.79
C LEU A 154 23.08 -23.62 9.35
N LEU A 155 21.82 -23.68 8.90
CA LEU A 155 20.88 -24.72 9.32
C LEU A 155 21.37 -26.13 8.97
N LYS A 156 21.95 -26.30 7.76
CA LYS A 156 22.56 -27.57 7.35
C LYS A 156 23.73 -27.96 8.27
N ARG A 157 24.59 -27.00 8.62
CA ARG A 157 25.72 -27.21 9.55
C ARG A 157 25.23 -27.63 10.94
N LEU A 158 24.23 -26.94 11.49
CA LEU A 158 23.64 -27.26 12.80
C LEU A 158 22.96 -28.64 12.80
N ARG A 159 22.27 -29.01 11.72
CA ARG A 159 21.71 -30.36 11.55
C ARG A 159 22.81 -31.41 11.53
N ASN A 160 23.88 -31.19 10.76
CA ASN A 160 25.01 -32.11 10.69
C ASN A 160 25.71 -32.29 12.03
N ARG A 161 25.86 -31.21 12.83
CA ARG A 161 26.39 -31.29 14.20
C ARG A 161 25.55 -32.21 15.09
N ARG A 162 24.22 -32.06 15.04
CA ARG A 162 23.29 -32.94 15.79
C ARG A 162 23.38 -34.40 15.34
N ILE A 163 23.49 -34.64 14.04
CA ILE A 163 23.67 -36.00 13.49
C ILE A 163 24.99 -36.61 13.97
N ARG A 164 26.10 -35.86 13.99
CA ARG A 164 27.40 -36.33 14.51
C ARG A 164 27.32 -36.66 16.00
N GLN A 165 26.69 -35.80 16.80
CA GLN A 165 26.47 -36.05 18.23
C GLN A 165 25.63 -37.30 18.47
N LYS A 166 24.55 -37.50 17.69
CA LYS A 166 23.74 -38.72 17.73
C LYS A 166 24.58 -39.97 17.42
N LYS A 167 25.39 -39.93 16.35
CA LYS A 167 26.27 -41.05 15.97
C LYS A 167 27.30 -41.37 17.07
N ALA A 168 27.90 -40.35 17.68
CA ALA A 168 28.85 -40.53 18.77
C ALA A 168 28.21 -41.18 20.01
N ARG A 169 27.00 -40.75 20.40
CA ARG A 169 26.25 -41.37 21.51
C ARG A 169 25.87 -42.82 21.20
N GLN A 170 25.51 -43.12 19.95
CA GLN A 170 25.10 -44.47 19.56
C GLN A 170 26.26 -45.46 19.61
N ARG A 171 27.47 -45.01 19.28
CA ARG A 171 28.70 -45.82 19.45
C ARG A 171 29.01 -46.11 20.91
N LYS A 172 28.72 -45.17 21.82
CA LYS A 172 28.95 -45.34 23.26
C LYS A 172 27.92 -46.28 23.92
N ASN A 173 26.68 -46.29 23.43
CA ASN A 173 25.60 -47.11 23.98
C ASN A 173 25.03 -48.05 22.89
N PRO A 174 25.73 -49.16 22.57
CA PRO A 174 25.20 -50.16 21.63
C PRO A 174 23.89 -50.76 22.15
N GLY A 175 23.00 -51.17 21.24
CA GLY A 175 21.69 -51.75 21.58
C GLY A 175 20.59 -50.75 21.98
N THR A 176 20.93 -49.48 22.29
CA THR A 176 19.93 -48.46 22.65
C THR A 176 19.52 -47.58 21.46
N LEU A 177 18.22 -47.37 21.26
CA LEU A 177 17.71 -46.46 20.22
C LEU A 177 17.97 -44.99 20.60
N ILE A 178 18.92 -44.34 19.91
CA ILE A 178 19.21 -42.91 20.13
C ILE A 178 18.57 -42.05 19.04
N ARG A 179 17.64 -41.17 19.44
CA ARG A 179 17.02 -40.18 18.55
C ARG A 179 17.88 -38.92 18.39
N ILE A 180 17.72 -38.23 17.26
CA ILE A 180 18.38 -36.94 17.03
C ILE A 180 17.73 -35.90 17.96
N ALA A 181 18.55 -35.12 18.68
CA ALA A 181 18.06 -34.06 19.55
C ALA A 181 17.20 -33.04 18.77
N LYS A 182 16.13 -32.56 19.42
CA LYS A 182 15.28 -31.49 18.87
C LYS A 182 16.14 -30.25 18.56
N PRO A 183 15.83 -29.53 17.48
CA PRO A 183 16.57 -28.32 17.15
C PRO A 183 16.30 -27.23 18.19
N GLN A 184 17.35 -26.62 18.73
CA GLN A 184 17.27 -25.48 19.65
C GLN A 184 17.66 -24.18 18.94
N ASN A 185 17.06 -23.94 17.77
CA ASN A 185 17.39 -22.80 16.90
C ASN A 185 16.17 -21.91 16.60
N GLU A 186 15.13 -21.98 17.43
CA GLU A 186 13.90 -21.20 17.23
C GLU A 186 14.17 -19.69 17.17
N LYS A 187 14.93 -19.16 18.14
CA LYS A 187 15.31 -17.74 18.18
C LYS A 187 16.01 -17.32 16.88
N LEU A 188 16.99 -18.11 16.45
CA LEU A 188 17.73 -17.88 15.20
C LEU A 188 16.82 -17.87 13.96
N ILE A 189 15.80 -18.73 13.91
CA ILE A 189 14.82 -18.75 12.82
C ILE A 189 13.91 -17.53 12.89
N ARG A 190 13.44 -17.15 14.08
CA ARG A 190 12.61 -15.94 14.30
C ARG A 190 13.36 -14.68 13.88
N ASP A 191 14.61 -14.51 14.32
CA ASP A 191 15.44 -13.35 14.00
C ASP A 191 15.72 -13.27 12.49
N GLN A 192 16.04 -14.40 11.85
CA GLN A 192 16.19 -14.45 10.40
C GLN A 192 14.90 -14.03 9.69
N LEU A 193 13.76 -14.52 10.14
CA LEU A 193 12.47 -14.24 9.53
C LEU A 193 12.10 -12.77 9.70
N ALA A 194 12.35 -12.17 10.87
CA ALA A 194 12.17 -10.74 11.11
C ALA A 194 13.04 -9.90 10.16
N LYS A 195 14.34 -10.23 10.05
CA LYS A 195 15.26 -9.54 9.11
C LYS A 195 14.81 -9.69 7.65
N MET A 196 14.37 -10.88 7.25
CA MET A 196 13.84 -11.09 5.90
C MET A 196 12.57 -10.30 5.64
N ARG A 197 11.67 -10.17 6.62
CA ARG A 197 10.45 -9.38 6.52
C ARG A 197 10.77 -7.90 6.29
N GLU A 198 11.69 -7.34 7.07
CA GLU A 198 12.14 -5.95 6.95
C GLU A 198 12.71 -5.65 5.55
N LEU A 199 13.54 -6.55 4.99
CA LEU A 199 14.08 -6.41 3.64
C LEU A 199 13.03 -6.53 2.52
N TRP A 200 11.87 -7.13 2.78
CA TRP A 200 10.78 -7.19 1.81
C TRP A 200 9.89 -5.95 1.90
N LEU A 201 9.49 -5.59 3.12
CA LEU A 201 8.57 -4.51 3.42
C LEU A 201 9.05 -3.86 4.72
N PRO A 202 9.79 -2.74 4.66
CA PRO A 202 10.28 -2.08 5.85
C PRO A 202 9.12 -1.48 6.65
N ALA A 203 9.24 -1.44 7.97
CA ALA A 203 8.19 -0.93 8.85
C ALA A 203 7.87 0.55 8.58
N LYS A 204 8.91 1.34 8.27
CA LYS A 204 8.81 2.75 7.90
C LYS A 204 9.42 2.96 6.50
N PRO A 205 8.60 3.01 5.43
CA PRO A 205 9.12 3.28 4.10
C PRO A 205 9.66 4.71 4.00
N GLU A 206 10.60 4.93 3.08
CA GLU A 206 11.27 6.23 2.87
C GLU A 206 10.31 7.35 2.47
N SER A 207 9.39 7.07 1.53
CA SER A 207 8.34 8.01 1.15
C SER A 207 7.05 7.28 0.79
N ILE A 208 5.94 7.86 1.21
CA ILE A 208 4.58 7.46 0.86
C ILE A 208 4.02 8.32 -0.27
N ARG A 209 4.22 9.63 -0.21
CA ARG A 209 3.74 10.59 -1.22
C ARG A 209 4.41 10.36 -2.55
N ASN A 210 5.73 10.18 -2.56
CA ASN A 210 6.54 10.00 -3.77
C ASN A 210 6.93 8.53 -3.99
N GLN A 211 6.16 7.59 -3.43
CA GLN A 211 6.43 6.16 -3.59
C GLN A 211 6.40 5.69 -5.05
N CYS A 212 5.75 6.44 -5.96
CA CYS A 212 5.56 6.10 -7.37
C CYS A 212 5.62 7.32 -8.31
N SER A 213 5.48 7.11 -9.62
CA SER A 213 5.58 8.19 -10.63
C SER A 213 4.46 9.25 -10.59
N ARG A 214 3.44 9.07 -9.75
CA ARG A 214 2.39 10.05 -9.50
C ARG A 214 2.29 10.28 -7.99
N GLU A 215 2.20 11.54 -7.56
CA GLU A 215 2.13 11.87 -6.14
C GLU A 215 0.87 11.27 -5.50
N CYS A 216 1.07 10.41 -4.51
CA CYS A 216 0.00 9.85 -3.69
C CYS A 216 -0.45 10.89 -2.66
N PHE A 217 -1.76 11.10 -2.58
CA PHE A 217 -2.37 12.05 -1.63
C PHE A 217 -3.57 11.48 -0.89
N GLY A 218 -3.85 10.18 -1.09
CA GLY A 218 -4.91 9.48 -0.38
C GLY A 218 -4.87 7.99 -0.66
N TYR A 219 -5.71 7.27 0.06
CA TYR A 219 -5.89 5.83 -0.12
C TYR A 219 -7.37 5.47 -0.15
N VAL A 220 -7.67 4.42 -0.89
CA VAL A 220 -8.95 3.75 -0.90
C VAL A 220 -8.99 2.79 0.29
N THR A 221 -10.03 2.85 1.11
CA THR A 221 -10.24 1.91 2.22
C THR A 221 -11.11 0.74 1.79
N GLN A 222 -12.11 0.99 0.95
CA GLN A 222 -13.03 -0.01 0.44
C GLN A 222 -13.27 0.21 -1.05
N CYS A 223 -13.09 -0.82 -1.87
CA CYS A 223 -13.37 -0.77 -3.30
C CYS A 223 -14.12 -2.00 -3.77
N ASN A 224 -15.27 -1.79 -4.41
CA ASN A 224 -16.01 -2.90 -4.99
C ASN A 224 -16.82 -2.49 -6.22
N PHE A 225 -17.35 -3.48 -6.93
CA PHE A 225 -18.37 -3.23 -7.94
C PHE A 225 -19.70 -2.88 -7.26
N SER A 226 -20.24 -1.69 -7.54
CA SER A 226 -21.56 -1.28 -7.10
C SER A 226 -22.60 -1.75 -8.11
N LEU A 227 -23.54 -2.58 -7.65
CA LEU A 227 -24.68 -3.02 -8.46
C LEU A 227 -25.60 -1.84 -8.80
N SER A 228 -25.81 -0.91 -7.86
CA SER A 228 -26.68 0.26 -8.06
C SER A 228 -26.14 1.24 -9.12
N GLU A 229 -24.81 1.38 -9.24
CA GLU A 229 -24.20 2.25 -10.26
C GLU A 229 -23.71 1.49 -11.51
N ALA A 230 -23.79 0.16 -11.50
CA ALA A 230 -23.18 -0.74 -12.48
C ALA A 230 -21.70 -0.41 -12.78
N LYS A 231 -20.98 0.08 -11.78
CA LYS A 231 -19.60 0.59 -11.90
C LYS A 231 -18.78 0.20 -10.68
N VAL A 232 -17.46 0.15 -10.84
CA VAL A 232 -16.55 0.05 -9.70
C VAL A 232 -16.52 1.38 -8.97
N THR A 233 -16.84 1.34 -7.68
CA THR A 233 -16.85 2.49 -6.79
C THR A 233 -15.91 2.23 -5.62
N ALA A 234 -15.50 3.31 -4.95
CA ALA A 234 -14.56 3.25 -3.86
C ALA A 234 -14.84 4.33 -2.82
N LEU A 235 -14.65 3.97 -1.55
CA LEU A 235 -14.55 4.89 -0.43
C LEU A 235 -13.09 5.06 -0.07
N GLY A 236 -12.70 6.29 0.24
CA GLY A 236 -11.33 6.56 0.64
C GLY A 236 -11.20 7.88 1.36
N TYR A 237 -9.97 8.21 1.69
CA TYR A 237 -9.62 9.46 2.33
C TYR A 237 -8.44 10.10 1.62
N VAL A 238 -8.49 11.43 1.51
CA VAL A 238 -7.44 12.25 0.90
C VAL A 238 -6.99 13.35 1.86
N THR A 239 -5.76 13.81 1.70
CA THR A 239 -5.21 14.91 2.51
C THR A 239 -5.72 16.26 2.03
N THR A 240 -5.84 17.22 2.94
CA THR A 240 -6.21 18.63 2.65
C THR A 240 -5.31 19.25 1.59
N LYS A 241 -3.99 19.27 1.81
CA LYS A 241 -3.05 19.89 0.85
C LYS A 241 -3.01 19.15 -0.49
N GLY A 242 -3.25 17.84 -0.47
CA GLY A 242 -3.41 17.05 -1.68
C GLY A 242 -4.63 17.49 -2.49
N LEU A 243 -5.77 17.70 -1.83
CA LEU A 243 -6.99 18.18 -2.47
C LEU A 243 -6.82 19.61 -3.02
N GLU A 244 -6.16 20.51 -2.28
CA GLU A 244 -5.83 21.85 -2.77
C GLU A 244 -4.96 21.81 -4.02
N LYS A 245 -3.95 20.92 -4.04
CA LYS A 245 -3.11 20.74 -5.23
C LYS A 245 -3.92 20.17 -6.39
N LEU A 246 -4.79 19.18 -6.14
CA LEU A 246 -5.73 18.67 -7.16
C LEU A 246 -6.61 19.79 -7.73
N TYR A 247 -7.09 20.70 -6.87
CA TYR A 247 -7.92 21.82 -7.27
C TYR A 247 -7.23 22.74 -8.26
N LYS A 248 -5.94 23.02 -8.03
CA LYS A 248 -5.08 23.79 -8.93
C LYS A 248 -4.77 23.03 -10.23
N THR A 249 -4.58 21.71 -10.15
CA THR A 249 -4.26 20.87 -11.32
C THR A 249 -5.45 20.75 -12.28
N CYS A 250 -6.65 20.52 -11.75
CA CYS A 250 -7.86 20.43 -12.55
C CYS A 250 -8.44 21.82 -12.74
N THR A 251 -8.14 22.50 -13.84
CA THR A 251 -8.63 23.86 -14.10
C THR A 251 -10.00 23.92 -14.76
N LYS A 252 -10.39 22.86 -15.50
CA LYS A 252 -11.64 22.81 -16.25
C LYS A 252 -12.35 21.47 -16.06
N GLY A 253 -13.68 21.49 -16.21
CA GLY A 253 -14.52 20.30 -16.15
C GLY A 253 -14.55 19.63 -14.78
N THR A 254 -14.96 18.36 -14.78
CA THR A 254 -15.09 17.53 -13.58
C THR A 254 -13.74 17.14 -13.00
N PHE A 255 -13.63 17.19 -11.67
CA PHE A 255 -12.44 16.73 -10.98
C PHE A 255 -12.26 15.22 -11.14
N LYS A 256 -11.03 14.83 -11.47
CA LYS A 256 -10.65 13.43 -11.66
C LYS A 256 -9.32 13.18 -10.97
N VAL A 257 -9.20 11.99 -10.43
CA VAL A 257 -7.99 11.49 -9.76
C VAL A 257 -7.52 10.23 -10.48
N LEU A 258 -6.25 9.87 -10.30
CA LEU A 258 -5.76 8.57 -10.72
C LEU A 258 -5.85 7.60 -9.55
N VAL A 259 -6.31 6.38 -9.82
CA VAL A 259 -6.34 5.30 -8.84
C VAL A 259 -5.46 4.16 -9.32
N ARG A 260 -4.63 3.60 -8.44
CA ARG A 260 -3.75 2.46 -8.72
C ARG A 260 -3.84 1.41 -7.61
N GLY A 261 -4.19 0.18 -7.97
CA GLY A 261 -4.19 -0.95 -7.04
C GLY A 261 -2.78 -1.39 -6.62
N THR A 262 -2.67 -2.00 -5.46
CA THR A 262 -1.37 -2.42 -4.88
C THR A 262 -0.65 -3.54 -5.64
N LYS A 263 -1.39 -4.29 -6.46
CA LYS A 263 -0.87 -5.42 -7.24
C LYS A 263 -0.78 -5.12 -8.73
N SER A 264 -1.03 -3.88 -9.14
CA SER A 264 -1.07 -3.46 -10.53
C SER A 264 -0.21 -2.22 -10.77
N ARG A 265 0.27 -2.06 -12.00
CA ARG A 265 1.01 -0.88 -12.44
C ARG A 265 0.09 0.16 -13.09
N CYS A 266 -1.17 -0.20 -13.32
CA CYS A 266 -2.09 0.55 -14.16
C CYS A 266 -2.75 1.69 -13.36
N TYR A 267 -2.55 2.93 -13.81
CA TYR A 267 -3.33 4.07 -13.33
C TYR A 267 -4.58 4.25 -14.18
N ARG A 268 -5.71 4.43 -13.50
CA ARG A 268 -7.02 4.64 -14.14
C ARG A 268 -7.69 5.86 -13.54
N PHE A 269 -8.44 6.60 -14.35
CA PHE A 269 -9.19 7.75 -13.87
C PHE A 269 -10.41 7.32 -13.06
N ALA A 270 -10.64 8.01 -11.96
CA ALA A 270 -11.90 8.03 -11.22
C ALA A 270 -12.40 9.47 -11.10
N THR A 271 -13.72 9.66 -11.07
CA THR A 271 -14.28 10.92 -10.54
C THR A 271 -14.25 10.90 -9.04
N ILE A 272 -13.99 12.06 -8.46
CA ILE A 272 -14.00 12.30 -7.02
C ILE A 272 -15.24 13.11 -6.64
N LYS A 273 -15.92 12.69 -5.58
CA LYS A 273 -17.06 13.39 -4.98
C LYS A 273 -16.91 13.37 -3.46
N ILE A 274 -17.54 14.34 -2.81
CA ILE A 274 -17.76 14.33 -1.35
C ILE A 274 -19.25 14.07 -1.16
N ARG A 275 -19.57 13.08 -0.31
CA ARG A 275 -20.95 12.79 0.08
C ARG A 275 -21.28 13.68 1.28
N THR A 276 -22.33 14.47 1.14
CA THR A 276 -22.86 15.40 2.15
C THR A 276 -24.22 14.94 2.69
N ASP A 277 -24.63 13.72 2.31
CA ASP A 277 -25.97 13.17 2.49
C ASP A 277 -25.88 11.69 2.91
#